data_AF-A0A8J4XT81-F1
#
_entry.id   AF-A0A8J4XT81-F1
#
_cell.length_a   1.000
_cell.length_b   1.000
_cell.length_c   1.000
_cell.angle_alpha   90.00
_cell.angle_beta   90.00
_cell.angle_gamma   90.00
#
_symmetry.space_group_name_H-M   'P 1'
#
loop_
_entity.id
_entity.type
_entity.pdbx_description
1 polymer ?
#
loop_
_entity_poly.entity_id
_entity_poly.type
_entity_poly.pdbx_seq_one_letter_code
_entity_poly.pdbx_strand_id
1 'polypeptide(L)'
;MSWELLLVSKLGWDLAPITAFDFVDHLLCRVPFIGCDPAIARKHATTFLALAVTEPEFVQVEPSALAVASIISAVRGLIPLSQSTAALSTFAVAVNLDPHALHTLVDQIDLVVEREAMLVPTTVSSQQTQQPLTPTNKQQSPEPMEFFDGNKTPTEVTDIHF
;
A
#
# COMPACT_ATOMS: atom_id res chain seq x y z
N MET A 1 6.87 33.96 1.08
CA MET A 1 7.10 34.05 2.54
C MET A 1 5.89 34.54 3.32
N SER A 2 5.07 35.49 2.84
CA SER A 2 3.91 36.00 3.62
C SER A 2 2.83 34.95 3.93
N TRP A 3 2.49 34.07 2.99
CA TRP A 3 1.44 33.05 3.16
C TRP A 3 1.80 31.98 4.19
N GLU A 4 3.05 31.52 4.20
CA GLU A 4 3.53 30.55 5.18
C GLU A 4 3.43 31.11 6.60
N LEU A 5 3.97 32.31 6.84
CA LEU A 5 3.88 32.96 8.15
C LEU A 5 2.43 33.23 8.57
N LEU A 6 1.57 33.63 7.64
CA LEU A 6 0.14 33.81 7.90
C LEU A 6 -0.51 32.49 8.33
N LEU A 7 -0.28 31.39 7.62
CA LEU A 7 -0.84 30.07 7.95
C LEU A 7 -0.37 29.59 9.32
N VAL A 8 0.94 29.61 9.58
CA VAL A 8 1.52 29.20 10.88
C VAL A 8 0.93 30.04 12.02
N SER A 9 0.75 31.35 11.80
CA SER A 9 0.11 32.24 12.80
C SER A 9 -1.36 31.88 13.06
N LYS A 10 -2.10 31.42 12.05
CA LYS A 10 -3.50 31.00 12.18
C LYS A 10 -3.64 29.63 12.84
N LEU A 11 -2.67 28.75 12.66
CA LEU A 11 -2.57 27.44 13.31
C LEU A 11 -2.06 27.53 14.76
N GLY A 12 -1.71 28.72 15.25
CA GLY A 12 -1.17 28.88 16.61
C GLY A 12 0.22 28.28 16.77
N TRP A 13 1.00 28.19 15.68
CA TRP A 13 2.30 27.52 15.63
C TRP A 13 2.26 25.99 15.84
N ASP A 14 1.08 25.38 15.81
CA ASP A 14 0.95 23.92 15.79
C ASP A 14 1.00 23.40 14.35
N LEU A 15 2.14 22.82 13.97
CA LEU A 15 2.41 22.26 12.64
C LEU A 15 2.53 20.74 12.63
N ALA A 16 2.35 20.10 13.79
CA ALA A 16 2.48 18.66 13.95
C ALA A 16 1.22 18.05 14.58
N PRO A 17 0.03 18.27 13.98
CA PRO A 17 -1.18 17.64 14.46
C PRO A 17 -1.06 16.12 14.31
N ILE A 18 -1.70 15.38 15.21
CA ILE A 18 -1.77 13.93 15.15
C ILE A 18 -2.53 13.54 13.87
N THR A 19 -1.95 12.61 13.11
CA THR A 19 -2.49 12.07 11.87
C THR A 19 -2.90 10.61 12.05
N ALA A 20 -3.64 10.06 11.08
CA ALA A 20 -4.02 8.65 11.10
C ALA A 20 -2.78 7.72 11.01
N PHE A 21 -1.70 8.18 10.37
CA PHE A 21 -0.46 7.41 10.24
C PHE A 21 0.19 7.13 11.60
N ASP A 22 0.08 8.07 12.55
CA ASP A 22 0.66 7.94 13.89
C ASP A 22 0.02 6.80 14.70
N PHE A 23 -1.21 6.38 14.34
CA PHE A 23 -1.90 5.29 15.03
C PHE A 23 -1.53 3.91 14.49
N VAL A 24 -0.95 3.79 13.30
CA VAL A 24 -0.82 2.49 12.61
C VAL A 24 0.01 1.51 13.42
N ASP A 25 1.23 1.89 13.79
CA ASP A 25 2.12 1.01 14.55
C ASP A 25 1.56 0.69 15.94
N HIS A 26 0.98 1.69 16.61
CA HIS A 26 0.35 1.51 17.91
C HIS A 26 -0.82 0.53 17.88
N LEU A 27 -1.65 0.55 16.83
CA LEU A 27 -2.76 -0.37 16.67
C LEU A 27 -2.28 -1.78 16.27
N LEU A 28 -1.34 -1.90 15.34
CA LEU A 28 -0.78 -3.20 14.93
C LEU A 28 -0.11 -3.93 16.10
N CYS A 29 0.54 -3.22 17.02
CA CYS A 29 1.11 -3.82 18.22
C CYS A 29 0.05 -4.37 19.20
N ARG A 30 -1.19 -3.84 19.19
CA ARG A 30 -2.25 -4.25 20.12
C ARG A 30 -2.94 -5.54 19.71
N VAL A 31 -3.01 -5.83 18.41
CA VAL A 31 -3.71 -7.02 17.89
C VAL A 31 -2.78 -7.80 16.96
N PRO A 32 -2.18 -8.91 17.42
CA PRO A 32 -1.36 -9.75 16.55
C PRO A 32 -2.26 -10.52 15.57
N PHE A 33 -1.99 -10.37 14.28
CA PHE A 33 -2.68 -11.10 13.21
C PHE A 33 -1.96 -12.41 12.91
N ILE A 34 -2.58 -13.54 13.24
CA ILE A 34 -2.02 -14.86 12.94
C ILE A 34 -2.11 -15.12 11.43
N GLY A 35 -0.98 -15.42 10.80
CA GLY A 35 -0.92 -15.71 9.36
C GLY A 35 -0.72 -14.48 8.47
N CYS A 36 -0.54 -13.29 9.05
CA CYS A 36 -0.19 -12.07 8.33
C CYS A 36 1.17 -11.55 8.81
N ASP A 37 2.08 -11.24 7.88
CA ASP A 37 3.32 -10.56 8.22
C ASP A 37 2.99 -9.12 8.66
N PRO A 38 3.37 -8.70 9.89
CA PRO A 38 3.11 -7.34 10.37
C PRO A 38 3.72 -6.25 9.47
N ALA A 39 4.81 -6.54 8.74
CA ALA A 39 5.38 -5.59 7.78
C ALA A 39 4.48 -5.39 6.56
N ILE A 40 3.83 -6.45 6.08
CA ILE A 40 2.86 -6.40 4.98
C ILE A 40 1.59 -5.65 5.43
N ALA A 41 1.05 -5.99 6.61
CA ALA A 41 -0.11 -5.32 7.17
C ALA A 41 0.12 -3.80 7.30
N ARG A 42 1.27 -3.39 7.86
CA ARG A 42 1.66 -1.98 7.96
C ARG A 42 1.74 -1.31 6.60
N LYS A 43 2.44 -1.93 5.64
CA LYS A 43 2.59 -1.38 4.29
C LYS A 43 1.24 -1.13 3.63
N HIS A 44 0.35 -2.12 3.65
CA HIS A 44 -0.98 -1.99 3.05
C HIS A 44 -1.85 -0.97 3.78
N ALA A 45 -1.87 -0.98 5.11
CA ALA A 45 -2.59 0.01 5.89
C ALA A 45 -2.13 1.45 5.58
N THR A 46 -0.81 1.67 5.49
CA THR A 46 -0.25 2.99 5.11
C THR A 46 -0.64 3.37 3.68
N THR A 47 -0.63 2.44 2.72
CA THR A 47 -1.12 2.72 1.36
C THR A 47 -2.59 3.10 1.36
N PHE A 48 -3.44 2.37 2.09
CA PHE A 48 -4.88 2.65 2.14
C PHE A 48 -5.17 3.99 2.83
N LEU A 49 -4.40 4.33 3.87
CA LEU A 49 -4.45 5.67 4.47
C LEU A 49 -4.04 6.75 3.48
N ALA A 50 -2.97 6.54 2.71
CA ALA A 50 -2.52 7.51 1.72
C ALA A 50 -3.57 7.77 0.62
N LEU A 51 -4.35 6.76 0.26
CA LEU A 51 -5.51 6.92 -0.62
C LEU A 51 -6.65 7.62 0.11
N ALA A 52 -6.97 7.22 1.34
CA ALA A 52 -8.07 7.83 2.09
C ALA A 52 -7.86 9.33 2.35
N VAL A 53 -6.65 9.78 2.69
CA VAL A 53 -6.43 11.21 2.99
C VAL A 53 -6.58 12.12 1.76
N THR A 54 -6.62 11.58 0.53
CA THR A 54 -6.92 12.36 -0.67
C THR A 54 -8.41 12.51 -0.95
N GLU A 55 -9.25 11.72 -0.27
CA GLU A 55 -10.68 11.68 -0.51
C GLU A 55 -11.45 12.67 0.37
N PRO A 56 -12.36 13.46 -0.21
CA PRO A 56 -13.17 14.41 0.54
C PRO A 56 -14.09 13.73 1.58
N GLU A 57 -14.47 12.47 1.35
CA GLU A 57 -15.33 11.67 2.23
C GLU A 57 -14.73 11.48 3.63
N PHE A 58 -13.40 11.49 3.74
CA PHE A 58 -12.72 11.20 5.01
C PHE A 58 -12.24 12.45 5.76
N VAL A 59 -12.49 13.66 5.26
CA VAL A 59 -12.02 14.92 5.87
C VAL A 59 -12.55 15.15 7.29
N GLN A 60 -13.74 14.64 7.59
CA GLN A 60 -14.37 14.77 8.92
C GLN A 60 -14.23 13.49 9.77
N VAL A 61 -13.48 12.51 9.31
CA VAL A 61 -13.27 11.25 10.03
C VAL A 61 -12.13 11.41 11.02
N GLU A 62 -12.31 10.88 12.23
CA GLU A 62 -11.29 10.92 13.26
C GLU A 62 -10.04 10.12 12.83
N PRO A 63 -8.82 10.62 13.07
CA PRO A 63 -7.58 9.96 12.65
C PRO A 63 -7.45 8.51 13.13
N SER A 64 -7.88 8.22 14.37
CA SER A 64 -7.86 6.89 14.96
C SER A 64 -8.84 5.93 14.27
N ALA A 65 -10.04 6.41 13.91
CA ALA A 65 -11.04 5.63 13.18
C ALA A 65 -10.53 5.25 11.79
N LEU A 66 -9.93 6.23 11.09
CA LEU A 66 -9.38 6.03 9.76
C LEU A 66 -8.26 5.00 9.76
N ALA A 67 -7.36 5.06 10.75
CA ALA A 67 -6.29 4.09 10.92
C ALA A 67 -6.82 2.67 11.17
N VAL A 68 -7.81 2.52 12.07
CA VAL A 68 -8.45 1.21 12.34
C VAL A 68 -9.07 0.65 11.07
N ALA A 69 -9.82 1.47 10.33
CA ALA A 69 -10.50 1.02 9.13
C ALA A 69 -9.50 0.60 8.04
N SER A 70 -8.42 1.37 7.84
CA SER A 70 -7.35 1.01 6.89
C SER A 70 -6.62 -0.28 7.28
N ILE A 71 -6.34 -0.50 8.58
CA ILE A 71 -5.73 -1.75 9.05
C ILE A 71 -6.64 -2.94 8.80
N ILE A 72 -7.93 -2.83 9.16
CA ILE A 72 -8.88 -3.93 8.98
C ILE A 72 -9.10 -4.24 7.49
N SER A 73 -9.24 -3.22 6.66
CA SER A 73 -9.30 -3.35 5.20
C SER A 73 -8.04 -4.07 4.65
N ALA A 74 -6.86 -3.64 5.08
CA ALA A 74 -5.58 -4.22 4.66
C ALA A 74 -5.43 -5.71 5.01
N VAL A 75 -5.95 -6.16 6.16
CA VAL A 75 -5.84 -7.56 6.59
C VAL A 75 -7.03 -8.42 6.16
N ARG A 76 -8.20 -7.85 5.83
CA ARG A 76 -9.42 -8.61 5.46
C ARG A 76 -9.21 -9.62 4.32
N GLY A 77 -8.26 -9.37 3.42
CA GLY A 77 -7.88 -10.31 2.35
C GLY A 77 -6.76 -11.30 2.69
N LEU A 78 -6.13 -11.17 3.86
CA LEU A 78 -4.95 -11.94 4.29
C LEU A 78 -5.24 -12.92 5.43
N ILE A 79 -6.30 -12.67 6.20
CA ILE A 79 -6.66 -13.47 7.39
C ILE A 79 -8.11 -13.94 7.36
N PRO A 80 -8.48 -14.97 8.14
CA PRO A 80 -9.87 -15.40 8.26
C PRO A 80 -10.81 -14.29 8.74
N LEU A 81 -12.03 -14.24 8.20
CA LEU A 81 -13.04 -13.23 8.54
C LEU A 81 -13.34 -13.17 10.04
N SER A 82 -13.38 -14.31 10.73
CA SER A 82 -13.61 -14.34 12.18
C SER A 82 -12.53 -13.59 12.97
N GLN A 83 -11.29 -13.62 12.51
CA GLN A 83 -10.17 -12.91 13.14
C GLN A 83 -10.25 -11.41 12.85
N SER A 84 -10.55 -11.00 11.61
CA SER A 84 -10.67 -9.58 11.28
C SER A 84 -11.86 -8.92 11.99
N THR A 85 -12.99 -9.62 12.12
CA THR A 85 -14.14 -9.14 12.92
C THR A 85 -13.79 -8.99 14.40
N ALA A 86 -13.11 -9.97 15.00
CA ALA A 86 -12.68 -9.88 16.40
C ALA A 86 -11.65 -8.74 16.62
N ALA A 87 -10.74 -8.53 15.67
CA ALA A 87 -9.79 -7.44 15.69
C ALA A 87 -10.50 -6.08 15.64
N LEU A 88 -11.51 -5.92 14.75
CA LEU A 88 -12.30 -4.70 14.67
C LEU A 88 -12.99 -4.39 16.01
N SER A 89 -13.63 -5.38 16.64
CA SER A 89 -14.24 -5.19 17.96
C SER A 89 -13.22 -4.79 19.03
N THR A 90 -12.03 -5.38 19.00
CA THR A 90 -10.94 -5.04 19.93
C THR A 90 -10.45 -3.60 19.71
N PHE A 91 -10.31 -3.19 18.45
CA PHE A 91 -9.93 -1.82 18.12
C PHE A 91 -11.00 -0.82 18.50
N ALA A 92 -12.28 -1.12 18.25
CA ALA A 92 -13.40 -0.26 18.64
C ALA A 92 -13.36 0.10 20.13
N VAL A 93 -13.08 -0.89 20.98
CA VAL A 93 -12.85 -0.66 22.43
C VAL A 93 -11.60 0.19 22.67
N ALA A 94 -10.51 -0.06 21.96
CA ALA A 94 -9.24 0.66 22.15
C ALA A 94 -9.33 2.15 21.74
N VAL A 95 -10.10 2.48 20.70
CA VAL A 95 -10.29 3.85 20.23
C VAL A 95 -11.57 4.51 20.77
N ASN A 96 -12.35 3.78 21.58
CA ASN A 96 -13.63 4.22 22.15
C ASN A 96 -14.65 4.68 21.09
N LEU A 97 -14.79 3.89 20.02
CA LEU A 97 -15.72 4.16 18.92
C LEU A 97 -16.73 3.03 18.73
N ASP A 98 -17.82 3.35 18.06
CA ASP A 98 -18.86 2.38 17.72
C ASP A 98 -18.37 1.36 16.68
N PRO A 99 -18.47 0.04 16.96
CA PRO A 99 -18.05 -0.99 16.01
C PRO A 99 -18.81 -0.96 14.68
N HIS A 100 -20.09 -0.58 14.66
CA HIS A 100 -20.87 -0.53 13.42
C HIS A 100 -20.44 0.62 12.51
N ALA A 101 -20.20 1.80 13.09
CA ALA A 101 -19.62 2.93 12.37
C ALA A 101 -18.24 2.58 11.78
N LEU A 102 -17.38 1.91 12.55
CA LEU A 102 -16.08 1.44 12.07
C LEU A 102 -16.21 0.42 10.93
N HIS A 103 -17.19 -0.50 10.99
CA HIS A 103 -17.41 -1.46 9.91
C HIS A 103 -17.83 -0.75 8.62
N THR A 104 -18.70 0.25 8.73
CA THR A 104 -19.12 1.06 7.57
C THR A 104 -17.93 1.82 6.99
N LEU A 105 -17.04 2.35 7.84
CA LEU A 105 -15.82 3.02 7.41
C LEU A 105 -14.83 2.07 6.72
N VAL A 106 -14.70 0.83 7.19
CA VAL A 106 -13.92 -0.22 6.51
C VAL A 106 -14.45 -0.44 5.10
N ASP A 107 -15.77 -0.60 4.96
CA ASP A 107 -16.39 -0.85 3.65
C ASP A 107 -16.23 0.37 2.72
N GLN A 108 -16.22 1.61 3.24
CA GLN A 108 -15.91 2.82 2.45
C GLN A 108 -14.46 2.85 1.98
N ILE A 109 -13.50 2.46 2.82
CA ILE A 109 -12.09 2.36 2.43
C ILE A 109 -11.91 1.28 1.35
N ASP A 110 -12.56 0.13 1.49
CA ASP A 110 -12.53 -0.94 0.48
C ASP A 110 -13.01 -0.40 -0.88
N LEU A 111 -14.11 0.36 -0.93
CA LEU A 111 -14.61 0.97 -2.16
C LEU A 111 -13.63 1.96 -2.80
N VAL A 112 -12.95 2.79 -2.00
CA VAL A 112 -11.94 3.72 -2.50
C VAL A 112 -10.74 2.97 -3.05
N VAL A 113 -10.25 1.95 -2.34
CA VAL A 113 -9.14 1.11 -2.79
C VAL A 113 -9.48 0.41 -4.11
N GLU A 114 -10.69 -0.15 -4.22
CA GLU A 114 -11.17 -0.79 -5.46
C GLU A 114 -11.24 0.20 -6.62
N ARG A 115 -11.78 1.40 -6.39
CA ARG A 115 -11.88 2.46 -7.40
C ARG A 115 -10.51 2.88 -7.90
N GLU A 116 -9.56 3.11 -7.00
CA GLU A 116 -8.18 3.50 -7.35
C GLU A 116 -7.43 2.37 -8.05
N ALA A 117 -7.66 1.11 -7.66
CA ALA A 117 -7.04 -0.04 -8.30
C ALA A 117 -7.45 -0.19 -9.79
N MET A 118 -8.68 0.20 -10.16
CA MET A 118 -9.14 0.18 -11.56
C MET A 118 -8.48 1.24 -12.44
N LEU A 119 -7.96 2.32 -11.85
CA LEU A 119 -7.32 3.42 -12.59
C LEU A 119 -5.86 3.11 -12.94
N VAL A 120 -5.24 2.11 -12.32
CA VAL A 120 -3.87 1.70 -12.59
C VAL A 120 -3.82 0.93 -13.92
N PRO A 121 -3.17 1.45 -14.98
CA PRO A 121 -3.02 0.73 -16.23
C PRO A 121 -2.25 -0.56 -15.97
N THR A 122 -2.84 -1.70 -16.32
CA THR A 122 -2.24 -3.03 -16.17
C THR A 122 -1.08 -3.18 -17.16
N THR A 123 0.06 -2.56 -16.89
CA THR A 123 1.31 -2.74 -17.66
C THR A 123 2.09 -3.94 -17.14
N VAL A 124 1.42 -5.10 -17.02
CA VAL A 124 2.13 -6.40 -17.07
C VAL A 124 2.22 -6.79 -18.54
N SER A 125 3.22 -6.24 -19.22
CA SER A 125 3.66 -6.81 -20.48
C SER A 125 4.33 -8.13 -20.16
N SER A 126 3.57 -9.21 -20.25
CA SER A 126 4.07 -10.58 -20.32
C SER A 126 4.98 -10.68 -21.54
N GLN A 127 6.30 -10.58 -21.36
CA GLN A 127 7.25 -11.06 -22.35
C GLN A 127 7.14 -12.59 -22.41
N GLN A 128 6.18 -13.08 -23.19
CA GLN A 128 6.22 -14.42 -23.76
C GLN A 128 7.26 -14.39 -24.89
N THR A 129 8.51 -14.75 -24.59
CA THR A 129 9.41 -15.25 -25.63
C THR A 129 8.89 -16.57 -26.15
N GLN A 130 8.20 -16.48 -27.29
CA GLN A 130 7.91 -17.60 -28.18
C GLN A 130 9.24 -18.23 -28.61
N GLN A 131 9.43 -19.51 -28.29
CA GLN A 131 10.51 -20.33 -28.84
C GLN A 131 10.11 -20.83 -30.24
N PRO A 132 10.91 -20.62 -31.31
CA PRO A 132 10.73 -21.34 -32.56
C PRO A 132 11.39 -22.72 -32.47
N LEU A 133 10.62 -23.75 -32.82
CA LEU A 133 11.07 -25.12 -33.04
C LEU A 133 11.97 -25.19 -34.29
N THR A 134 13.17 -25.77 -34.19
CA THR A 134 13.82 -26.49 -35.32
C THR A 134 14.86 -27.50 -34.79
N PRO A 135 14.92 -28.74 -35.32
CA PRO A 135 15.85 -29.77 -34.88
C PRO A 135 17.15 -29.75 -35.70
N THR A 136 18.33 -30.04 -35.11
CA THR A 136 19.47 -30.77 -35.72
C THR A 136 20.68 -30.88 -34.76
N ASN A 137 20.91 -32.11 -34.30
CA ASN A 137 22.17 -32.89 -34.20
C ASN A 137 23.56 -32.27 -33.87
N LYS A 138 24.28 -32.99 -32.98
CA LYS A 138 25.75 -33.11 -32.73
C LYS A 138 26.44 -32.25 -31.64
N GLN A 139 26.60 -32.87 -30.46
CA GLN A 139 27.88 -33.33 -29.86
C GLN A 139 29.05 -32.32 -29.65
N GLN A 140 29.26 -31.82 -28.41
CA GLN A 140 30.52 -31.86 -27.61
C GLN A 140 30.48 -30.99 -26.34
N SER A 141 31.41 -31.31 -25.43
CA SER A 141 31.58 -31.07 -23.98
C SER A 141 31.81 -29.63 -23.47
N PRO A 142 31.74 -29.38 -22.14
CA PRO A 142 31.75 -28.04 -21.52
C PRO A 142 33.12 -27.61 -20.98
N GLU A 143 33.44 -26.32 -21.04
CA GLU A 143 34.53 -25.65 -20.30
C GLU A 143 34.05 -24.26 -19.79
N PRO A 144 34.62 -23.72 -18.69
CA PRO A 144 33.88 -22.90 -17.74
C PRO A 144 34.24 -21.40 -17.73
N MET A 145 33.29 -20.62 -17.17
CA MET A 145 33.47 -19.37 -16.41
C MET A 145 33.97 -18.13 -17.17
N GLU A 146 33.16 -17.07 -17.27
CA GLU A 146 33.59 -15.71 -16.92
C GLU A 146 32.39 -14.85 -16.47
N PHE A 147 32.62 -14.15 -15.37
CA PHE A 147 31.76 -13.19 -14.71
C PHE A 147 31.95 -11.84 -15.41
N PHE A 148 30.87 -11.22 -15.91
CA PHE A 148 30.89 -9.80 -16.23
C PHE A 148 29.73 -9.11 -15.49
N ASP A 149 30.09 -8.59 -14.32
CA ASP A 149 29.39 -7.53 -13.63
C ASP A 149 29.56 -6.24 -14.45
N GLY A 150 28.48 -5.47 -14.58
CA GLY A 150 28.43 -4.43 -15.60
C GLY A 150 27.14 -3.63 -15.57
N ASN A 151 26.85 -3.09 -14.39
CA ASN A 151 25.89 -2.02 -14.13
C ASN A 151 25.91 -0.93 -15.23
N LYS A 152 25.03 -1.02 -16.25
CA LYS A 152 24.77 0.08 -17.20
C LYS A 152 23.30 0.08 -17.66
N THR A 153 22.52 0.97 -17.09
CA THR A 153 21.30 1.54 -17.67
C THR A 153 21.60 3.00 -18.05
N PRO A 154 20.79 3.70 -18.85
CA PRO A 154 20.25 3.33 -20.16
C PRO A 154 20.22 4.57 -21.10
N THR A 155 21.13 4.70 -22.07
CA THR A 155 20.97 5.74 -23.11
C THR A 155 21.89 5.47 -24.29
N GLU A 156 21.40 4.74 -25.29
CA GLU A 156 21.92 4.89 -26.65
C GLU A 156 20.76 5.26 -27.57
N VAL A 157 20.84 6.51 -28.04
CA VAL A 157 19.93 7.15 -28.98
C VAL A 157 20.32 6.62 -30.36
N THR A 158 19.46 5.85 -31.01
CA THR A 158 19.70 5.44 -32.39
C THR A 158 19.37 6.60 -33.32
N ASP A 159 20.38 7.11 -34.02
CA ASP A 159 20.25 8.14 -35.04
C ASP A 159 19.30 7.73 -36.17
N ILE A 160 18.45 8.68 -36.57
CA ILE A 160 17.45 8.54 -37.61
C ILE A 160 18.12 8.83 -38.96
N HIS A 161 18.18 7.84 -39.85
CA HIS A 161 18.58 8.07 -41.25
C HIS A 161 17.35 8.50 -42.07
N PHE A 162 17.51 9.60 -42.85
CA PHE A 162 16.52 10.16 -43.78
C PHE A 162 16.17 9.21 -44.93
#